data_AF-A0A399I0L2-F1
#
_entry.id   AF-A0A399I0L2-F1
#
_cell.length_a   1.000
_cell.length_b   1.000
_cell.length_c   1.000
_cell.angle_alpha   90.00
_cell.angle_beta   90.00
_cell.angle_gamma   90.00
#
_symmetry.space_group_name_H-M   'P 1'
#
loop_
_entity.id
_entity.type
_entity.pdbx_description
1 polymer ?
#
loop_
_entity_poly.entity_id
_entity_poly.type
_entity_poly.pdbx_seq_one_letter_code
_entity_poly.pdbx_strand_id
1 'polypeptide(L)'
;MEKYGGTDPSVTLNNSIGLAEYSNANFFSFNTIFTDAPHPAHSNVMEYNETDPITKEIKTFVASEEADHLAQTIVFNKYLVFGKTKGYTLEDDRIYLDYMQKLLPRAAGYSAALLDYFFRGRIKITTNQGDITFRSVKVRAQNDTAGESMGSGEGRLVIRYKELSELPLGGNKSQLNYPPDGTNISDYTYKVSAPLNVDLTTSQELTFDFSNDPLPFFFGDISMQLVFKGKLGNEEGAVAASPLTSIDGIYTDFALSLPSTGIYAKTADSTLGSTFNELKVTAQADITGGLSGGSFTLALEYRETEDDPFQSLPVGTEPANAMTYVIRVAEKNGVNTLPLGTPVELVFDLSQVPLSVRSTDLHLNVIYTDPATSKPLAIGYRDISEPTPVDIFNNTDFVCINNQWYPAGDPATIVLADQLGNRNDIDDDTDTFRHDFTNIYYKLTSTVNPTTASAGDYTLFESGPVAPATFKRLGFVLTDYTLQYSSMRDLVLIDPNDGWTGGTGTIATPETGMGVRNQADTDGNYTYSPMYNMRGKPMWGGAGTVYGNAKLPASSICDWAQLPAVP
;
A
#
# COMPACT_ATOMS: atom_id res chain seq x y z
N MET A 1 -37.61 28.65 -13.18
CA MET A 1 -38.82 29.49 -13.20
C MET A 1 -38.38 30.92 -13.41
N GLU A 2 -38.89 31.58 -14.45
CA GLU A 2 -38.74 33.03 -14.60
C GLU A 2 -39.39 33.72 -13.39
N LYS A 3 -38.64 34.58 -12.73
CA LYS A 3 -39.09 35.32 -11.54
C LYS A 3 -39.56 36.72 -11.89
N TYR A 4 -39.19 37.22 -13.07
CA TYR A 4 -39.60 38.54 -13.55
C TYR A 4 -40.64 38.43 -14.67
N GLY A 5 -41.89 38.80 -14.36
CA GLY A 5 -43.01 38.81 -15.31
C GLY A 5 -43.23 40.14 -16.04
N GLY A 6 -42.28 41.09 -15.94
CA GLY A 6 -42.38 42.40 -16.61
C GLY A 6 -43.17 43.48 -15.86
N THR A 7 -43.66 43.21 -14.64
CA THR A 7 -44.56 44.12 -13.90
C THR A 7 -43.88 44.96 -12.82
N ASP A 8 -42.78 44.47 -12.24
CA ASP A 8 -42.02 45.16 -11.19
C ASP A 8 -40.52 44.94 -11.39
N PRO A 9 -39.77 45.95 -11.88
CA PRO A 9 -38.35 45.82 -12.19
C PRO A 9 -37.50 45.68 -10.92
N SER A 10 -38.00 46.11 -9.75
CA SER A 10 -37.26 46.03 -8.48
C SER A 10 -36.98 44.57 -8.07
N VAL A 11 -37.82 43.63 -8.51
CA VAL A 11 -37.61 42.18 -8.31
C VAL A 11 -36.29 41.72 -8.92
N THR A 12 -35.81 42.39 -9.97
CA THR A 12 -34.54 42.06 -10.63
C THR A 12 -33.31 42.59 -9.91
N LEU A 13 -33.47 43.43 -8.89
CA LEU A 13 -32.34 43.91 -8.09
C LEU A 13 -31.85 42.85 -7.09
N ASN A 14 -32.65 41.80 -6.86
CA ASN A 14 -32.28 40.67 -6.03
C ASN A 14 -31.15 39.82 -6.65
N ASN A 15 -30.21 39.34 -5.83
CA ASN A 15 -29.10 38.49 -6.26
C ASN A 15 -29.52 37.13 -6.85
N SER A 16 -30.78 36.74 -6.70
CA SER A 16 -31.33 35.46 -7.19
C SER A 16 -32.05 35.54 -8.54
N ILE A 17 -31.95 36.68 -9.25
CA ILE A 17 -32.50 36.88 -10.59
C ILE A 17 -31.50 36.42 -11.67
N GLY A 18 -31.98 35.97 -12.82
CA GLY A 18 -31.14 35.69 -13.98
C GLY A 18 -30.55 36.95 -14.60
N LEU A 19 -29.36 36.82 -15.21
CA LEU A 19 -28.69 37.93 -15.91
C LEU A 19 -29.58 38.51 -17.02
N ALA A 20 -30.30 37.68 -17.76
CA ALA A 20 -31.19 38.12 -18.83
C ALA A 20 -32.36 38.97 -18.29
N GLU A 21 -32.98 38.54 -17.19
CA GLU A 21 -34.08 39.26 -16.53
C GLU A 21 -33.59 40.61 -15.98
N TYR A 22 -32.43 40.64 -15.32
CA TYR A 22 -31.81 41.89 -14.84
C TYR A 22 -31.47 42.84 -15.99
N SER A 23 -30.91 42.31 -17.08
CA SER A 23 -30.50 43.11 -18.23
C SER A 23 -31.72 43.75 -18.91
N ASN A 24 -32.76 42.95 -19.12
CA ASN A 24 -33.99 43.37 -19.80
C ASN A 24 -34.82 44.35 -18.96
N ALA A 25 -34.80 44.25 -17.63
CA ALA A 25 -35.56 45.16 -16.77
C ALA A 25 -34.90 46.54 -16.57
N ASN A 26 -33.57 46.62 -16.66
CA ASN A 26 -32.82 47.80 -16.18
C ASN A 26 -32.06 48.56 -17.26
N PHE A 27 -31.81 47.98 -18.43
CA PHE A 27 -31.00 48.59 -19.49
C PHE A 27 -31.69 48.55 -20.85
N PHE A 28 -31.47 49.58 -21.67
CA PHE A 28 -31.93 49.58 -23.05
C PHE A 28 -30.92 48.93 -24.00
N SER A 29 -31.41 48.16 -24.96
CA SER A 29 -30.76 47.94 -26.24
C SER A 29 -31.16 49.01 -27.28
N PHE A 30 -30.44 49.08 -28.40
CA PHE A 30 -30.67 50.03 -29.49
C PHE A 30 -32.13 50.07 -29.98
N ASN A 31 -32.82 48.92 -30.01
CA ASN A 31 -34.20 48.82 -30.51
C ASN A 31 -35.28 48.87 -29.42
N THR A 32 -34.90 49.02 -28.15
CA THR A 32 -35.82 48.88 -27.00
C THR A 32 -36.03 50.18 -26.22
N ILE A 33 -35.46 51.30 -26.67
CA ILE A 33 -35.57 52.58 -25.95
C ILE A 33 -37.02 53.08 -26.00
N PHE A 34 -37.75 52.89 -24.91
CA PHE A 34 -39.17 53.25 -24.74
C PHE A 34 -40.12 52.74 -25.84
N THR A 35 -39.86 51.52 -26.36
CA THR A 35 -40.71 50.86 -27.35
C THR A 35 -41.61 49.80 -26.70
N ASP A 36 -41.24 48.52 -26.83
CA ASP A 36 -42.12 47.37 -26.57
C ASP A 36 -41.83 46.67 -25.23
N ALA A 37 -40.73 47.03 -24.56
CA ALA A 37 -40.38 46.48 -23.26
C ALA A 37 -41.08 47.27 -22.13
N PRO A 38 -41.69 46.59 -21.14
CA PRO A 38 -42.39 47.27 -20.04
C PRO A 38 -41.45 48.07 -19.13
N HIS A 39 -40.15 47.72 -19.10
CA HIS A 39 -39.11 48.46 -18.41
C HIS A 39 -37.81 48.43 -19.22
N PRO A 40 -36.92 49.43 -19.08
CA PRO A 40 -37.14 50.69 -18.38
C PRO A 40 -38.23 51.57 -19.04
N ALA A 41 -39.16 52.10 -18.25
CA ALA A 41 -40.30 52.89 -18.74
C ALA A 41 -40.08 54.38 -18.51
N HIS A 42 -40.74 55.23 -19.31
CA HIS A 42 -40.72 56.70 -19.13
C HIS A 42 -41.13 57.14 -17.72
N SER A 43 -41.98 56.39 -17.03
CA SER A 43 -42.42 56.68 -15.66
C SER A 43 -41.35 56.43 -14.59
N ASN A 44 -40.30 55.68 -14.91
CA ASN A 44 -39.31 55.16 -13.95
C ASN A 44 -37.90 55.72 -14.20
N VAL A 45 -37.81 56.81 -14.96
CA VAL A 45 -36.55 57.43 -15.37
C VAL A 45 -36.61 58.94 -15.16
N MET A 46 -35.45 59.57 -15.01
CA MET A 46 -35.33 61.02 -14.87
C MET A 46 -34.40 61.58 -15.94
N GLU A 47 -34.80 62.69 -16.56
CA GLU A 47 -33.93 63.44 -17.47
C GLU A 47 -33.14 64.50 -16.70
N TYR A 48 -31.85 64.62 -16.98
CA TYR A 48 -30.99 65.66 -16.42
C TYR A 48 -29.95 66.11 -17.45
N ASN A 49 -29.40 67.29 -17.23
CA ASN A 49 -28.36 67.87 -18.08
C ASN A 49 -27.00 67.70 -17.43
N GLU A 50 -26.04 67.20 -18.20
CA GLU A 50 -24.64 67.12 -17.81
C GLU A 50 -23.79 67.91 -18.79
N THR A 51 -22.81 68.65 -18.27
CA THR A 51 -21.84 69.37 -19.11
C THR A 51 -20.64 68.47 -19.36
N ASP A 52 -20.39 68.15 -20.62
CA ASP A 52 -19.22 67.39 -21.03
C ASP A 52 -17.94 68.13 -20.60
N PRO A 53 -17.06 67.53 -19.78
CA PRO A 53 -15.92 68.21 -19.21
C PRO A 53 -14.90 68.66 -20.26
N ILE A 54 -14.86 67.98 -21.42
CA ILE A 54 -13.92 68.24 -22.52
C ILE A 54 -14.53 69.19 -23.53
N THR A 55 -15.69 68.86 -24.10
CA THR A 55 -16.30 69.65 -25.19
C THR A 55 -17.07 70.86 -24.69
N LYS A 56 -17.39 70.92 -23.38
CA LYS A 56 -18.28 71.90 -22.75
C LYS A 56 -19.71 71.89 -23.29
N GLU A 57 -20.07 70.89 -24.08
CA GLU A 57 -21.44 70.71 -24.56
C GLU A 57 -22.35 70.23 -23.43
N ILE A 58 -23.56 70.79 -23.36
CA ILE A 58 -24.59 70.30 -22.46
C ILE A 58 -25.31 69.15 -23.17
N LYS A 59 -25.18 67.94 -22.62
CA LYS A 59 -25.89 66.74 -23.07
C LYS A 59 -27.00 66.43 -22.07
N THR A 60 -28.17 66.02 -22.56
CA THR A 60 -29.27 65.59 -21.70
C THR A 60 -29.31 64.07 -21.68
N PHE A 61 -29.16 63.50 -20.49
CA PHE A 61 -29.21 62.07 -20.23
C PHE A 61 -30.50 61.69 -19.53
N VAL A 62 -30.86 60.43 -19.71
CA VAL A 62 -31.89 59.71 -18.97
C VAL A 62 -31.15 58.85 -17.94
N ALA A 63 -31.49 58.97 -16.66
CA ALA A 63 -31.04 58.10 -15.59
C ALA A 63 -32.16 57.17 -15.11
N SER A 64 -31.78 56.02 -14.58
CA SER A 64 -32.62 55.15 -13.75
C SER A 64 -31.94 54.87 -12.41
N GLU A 65 -32.57 54.04 -11.58
CA GLU A 65 -31.97 53.57 -10.33
C GLU A 65 -30.66 52.77 -10.53
N GLU A 66 -30.51 52.09 -11.68
CA GLU A 66 -29.38 51.21 -11.96
C GLU A 66 -28.29 51.83 -12.87
N ALA A 67 -28.58 52.95 -13.55
CA ALA A 67 -27.64 53.62 -14.44
C ALA A 67 -27.82 55.14 -14.40
N ASP A 68 -26.73 55.87 -14.14
CA ASP A 68 -26.70 57.33 -14.22
C ASP A 68 -26.85 57.79 -15.69
N HIS A 69 -26.39 56.98 -16.64
CA HIS A 69 -26.51 57.16 -18.08
C HIS A 69 -27.23 55.96 -18.70
N LEU A 70 -28.56 55.98 -18.70
CA LEU A 70 -29.38 54.95 -19.32
C LEU A 70 -29.60 55.17 -20.82
N ALA A 71 -29.78 56.42 -21.25
CA ALA A 71 -29.84 56.83 -22.65
C ALA A 71 -29.52 58.32 -22.78
N GLN A 72 -29.12 58.77 -23.97
CA GLN A 72 -28.95 60.19 -24.28
C GLN A 72 -30.12 60.67 -25.14
N THR A 73 -30.62 61.89 -24.91
CA THR A 73 -31.59 62.51 -25.82
C THR A 73 -30.87 63.07 -27.06
N ILE A 74 -31.48 62.93 -28.23
CA ILE A 74 -30.90 63.47 -29.47
C ILE A 74 -31.13 64.99 -29.53
N VAL A 75 -30.11 65.75 -29.94
CA VAL A 75 -30.06 67.23 -29.99
C VAL A 75 -31.27 67.86 -30.70
N PHE A 76 -31.87 67.16 -31.67
CA PHE A 76 -33.06 67.62 -32.39
C PHE A 76 -34.29 67.81 -31.50
N ASN A 77 -34.35 67.22 -30.30
CA ASN A 77 -35.45 67.42 -29.35
C ASN A 77 -35.56 68.85 -28.82
N LYS A 78 -34.46 69.61 -28.81
CA LYS A 78 -34.44 71.02 -28.35
C LYS A 78 -35.24 71.97 -29.26
N TYR A 79 -35.52 71.55 -30.50
CA TYR A 79 -36.18 72.36 -31.53
C TYR A 79 -37.53 71.80 -31.98
N LEU A 80 -38.05 70.75 -31.34
CA LEU A 80 -39.36 70.18 -31.68
C LEU A 80 -40.49 71.07 -31.16
N VAL A 81 -41.12 71.81 -32.08
CA VAL A 81 -42.33 72.60 -31.84
C VAL A 81 -43.56 71.69 -32.03
N PHE A 82 -44.33 71.51 -30.96
CA PHE A 82 -45.63 70.82 -30.87
C PHE A 82 -45.79 69.46 -31.59
N GLY A 83 -45.77 68.36 -30.81
CA GLY A 83 -46.44 67.10 -31.18
C GLY A 83 -45.61 65.99 -31.83
N LYS A 84 -44.27 66.05 -31.82
CA LYS A 84 -43.40 64.94 -32.27
C LYS A 84 -42.66 64.27 -31.11
N THR A 85 -42.46 62.96 -31.24
CA THR A 85 -41.79 62.09 -30.24
C THR A 85 -40.32 62.46 -30.05
N LYS A 86 -39.87 62.48 -28.79
CA LYS A 86 -38.46 62.67 -28.44
C LYS A 86 -37.63 61.51 -28.98
N GLY A 87 -36.50 61.79 -29.64
CA GLY A 87 -35.52 60.79 -30.05
C GLY A 87 -34.46 60.53 -28.96
N TYR A 88 -34.02 59.27 -28.83
CA TYR A 88 -33.00 58.83 -27.86
C TYR A 88 -31.91 58.00 -28.58
N THR A 89 -30.70 57.97 -28.02
CA THR A 89 -29.55 57.21 -28.54
C THR A 89 -28.74 56.59 -27.39
N LEU A 90 -27.97 55.55 -27.71
CA LEU A 90 -27.01 54.91 -26.80
C LEU A 90 -25.54 55.19 -27.20
N GLU A 91 -25.30 56.08 -28.16
CA GLU A 91 -23.98 56.29 -28.77
C GLU A 91 -22.92 56.99 -27.88
N ASP A 92 -23.24 57.40 -26.65
CA ASP A 92 -22.27 57.99 -25.72
C ASP A 92 -21.62 56.89 -24.85
N ASP A 93 -20.29 56.83 -24.85
CA ASP A 93 -19.51 55.79 -24.16
C ASP A 93 -19.82 55.67 -22.66
N ARG A 94 -20.27 56.75 -21.99
CA ARG A 94 -20.65 56.71 -20.58
C ARG A 94 -21.85 55.80 -20.30
N ILE A 95 -22.76 55.67 -21.28
CA ILE A 95 -23.91 54.76 -21.19
C ILE A 95 -23.42 53.32 -21.11
N TYR A 96 -22.54 52.94 -22.04
CA TYR A 96 -21.95 51.60 -22.03
C TYR A 96 -21.08 51.36 -20.80
N LEU A 97 -20.40 52.39 -20.28
CA LEU A 97 -19.61 52.29 -19.06
C LEU A 97 -20.49 51.95 -17.84
N ASP A 98 -21.62 52.62 -17.67
CA ASP A 98 -22.56 52.35 -16.58
C ASP A 98 -23.15 50.94 -16.70
N TYR A 99 -23.50 50.51 -17.92
CA TYR A 99 -23.98 49.16 -18.18
C TYR A 99 -22.91 48.13 -17.83
N MET A 100 -21.67 48.35 -18.28
CA MET A 100 -20.54 47.45 -18.02
C MET A 100 -20.27 47.29 -16.53
N GLN A 101 -20.31 48.38 -15.75
CA GLN A 101 -20.09 48.33 -14.30
C GLN A 101 -21.08 47.40 -13.59
N LYS A 102 -22.30 47.23 -14.13
CA LYS A 102 -23.35 46.39 -13.55
C LYS A 102 -23.40 44.99 -14.15
N LEU A 103 -23.23 44.87 -15.47
CA LEU A 103 -23.41 43.62 -16.21
C LEU A 103 -22.17 42.73 -16.21
N LEU A 104 -20.94 43.29 -16.30
CA LEU A 104 -19.73 42.47 -16.34
C LEU A 104 -19.51 41.66 -15.05
N PRO A 105 -19.64 42.23 -13.84
CA PRO A 105 -19.49 41.44 -12.62
C PRO A 105 -20.52 40.31 -12.51
N ARG A 106 -21.76 40.56 -12.94
CA ARG A 106 -22.84 39.55 -12.95
C ARG A 106 -22.60 38.46 -13.99
N ALA A 107 -22.14 38.82 -15.19
CA ALA A 107 -21.79 37.87 -16.23
C ALA A 107 -20.63 36.96 -15.78
N ALA A 108 -19.57 37.54 -15.21
CA ALA A 108 -18.46 36.78 -14.64
C ALA A 108 -18.93 35.84 -13.51
N GLY A 109 -19.77 36.34 -12.60
CA GLY A 109 -20.36 35.54 -11.52
C GLY A 109 -21.25 34.40 -12.03
N TYR A 110 -22.05 34.64 -13.07
CA TYR A 110 -22.87 33.61 -13.70
C TYR A 110 -22.01 32.53 -14.37
N SER A 111 -20.97 32.91 -15.09
CA SER A 111 -20.02 31.95 -15.69
C SER A 111 -19.30 31.10 -14.64
N ALA A 112 -18.92 31.68 -13.51
CA ALA A 112 -18.33 30.93 -12.40
C ALA A 112 -19.34 29.95 -11.78
N ALA A 113 -20.55 30.42 -11.46
CA ALA A 113 -21.60 29.59 -10.87
C ALA A 113 -22.08 28.46 -11.81
N LEU A 114 -22.01 28.67 -13.13
CA LEU A 114 -22.32 27.63 -14.11
C LEU A 114 -21.36 26.44 -13.99
N LEU A 115 -20.06 26.70 -13.83
CA LEU A 115 -19.06 25.65 -13.62
C LEU A 115 -19.31 24.92 -12.31
N ASP A 116 -19.57 25.65 -11.23
CA ASP A 116 -19.92 25.05 -9.94
C ASP A 116 -21.16 24.17 -10.04
N TYR A 117 -22.17 24.58 -10.80
CA TYR A 117 -23.39 23.80 -11.02
C TYR A 117 -23.12 22.49 -11.77
N PHE A 118 -22.36 22.53 -12.87
CA PHE A 118 -22.07 21.33 -13.68
C PHE A 118 -21.16 20.33 -12.94
N PHE A 119 -20.23 20.82 -12.11
CA PHE A 119 -19.30 19.99 -11.35
C PHE A 119 -19.69 19.85 -9.87
N ARG A 120 -20.95 20.14 -9.50
CA ARG A 120 -21.41 20.10 -8.10
C ARG A 120 -21.42 18.71 -7.50
N GLY A 121 -21.57 17.67 -8.34
CA GLY A 121 -21.63 16.29 -7.89
C GLY A 121 -20.32 15.86 -7.24
N ARG A 122 -20.39 15.41 -5.99
CA ARG A 122 -19.24 14.92 -5.22
C ARG A 122 -19.39 13.44 -4.91
N ILE A 123 -18.33 12.68 -5.19
CA ILE A 123 -18.26 11.25 -4.89
C ILE A 123 -17.04 11.01 -4.01
N LYS A 124 -17.24 10.28 -2.92
CA LYS A 124 -16.16 9.73 -2.10
C LYS A 124 -15.95 8.27 -2.46
N ILE A 125 -14.70 7.88 -2.69
CA ILE A 125 -14.31 6.49 -2.89
C ILE A 125 -13.25 6.07 -1.87
N THR A 126 -13.26 4.79 -1.51
CA THR A 126 -12.23 4.13 -0.69
C THR A 126 -12.01 2.71 -1.23
N THR A 127 -10.81 2.16 -1.04
CA THR A 127 -10.45 0.79 -1.44
C THR A 127 -9.46 0.19 -0.43
N ASN A 128 -9.33 -1.13 -0.42
CA ASN A 128 -8.31 -1.84 0.36
C ASN A 128 -7.31 -2.51 -0.58
N GLN A 129 -6.11 -2.81 -0.11
CA GLN A 129 -5.08 -3.46 -0.94
C GLN A 129 -5.53 -4.79 -1.55
N GLY A 130 -6.19 -5.66 -0.77
CA GLY A 130 -6.69 -6.96 -1.25
C GLY A 130 -7.89 -6.89 -2.20
N ASP A 131 -8.42 -5.69 -2.45
CA ASP A 131 -9.59 -5.45 -3.31
C ASP A 131 -9.18 -5.05 -4.74
N ILE A 132 -7.88 -5.08 -5.06
CA ILE A 132 -7.34 -4.63 -6.34
C ILE A 132 -6.50 -5.74 -6.98
N THR A 133 -6.80 -6.03 -8.24
CA THR A 133 -6.05 -6.93 -9.12
C THR A 133 -5.73 -6.22 -10.43
N PHE A 134 -4.91 -6.79 -11.31
CA PHE A 134 -4.68 -6.20 -12.63
C PHE A 134 -5.93 -6.16 -13.51
N ARG A 135 -6.96 -6.93 -13.16
CA ARG A 135 -8.16 -7.12 -13.97
C ARG A 135 -9.41 -6.61 -13.30
N SER A 136 -9.34 -6.21 -12.03
CA SER A 136 -10.49 -5.70 -11.30
C SER A 136 -10.08 -4.79 -10.17
N VAL A 137 -10.90 -3.78 -9.91
CA VAL A 137 -10.71 -2.87 -8.78
C VAL A 137 -12.04 -2.75 -8.04
N LYS A 138 -12.07 -3.17 -6.78
CA LYS A 138 -13.23 -2.98 -5.91
C LYS A 138 -13.06 -1.71 -5.07
N VAL A 139 -14.09 -0.87 -5.10
CA VAL A 139 -14.14 0.38 -4.34
C VAL A 139 -15.45 0.48 -3.59
N ARG A 140 -15.43 1.10 -2.42
CA ARG A 140 -16.64 1.57 -1.75
C ARG A 140 -16.91 3.01 -2.17
N ALA A 141 -18.02 3.23 -2.85
CA ALA A 141 -18.45 4.54 -3.33
C ALA A 141 -19.57 5.12 -2.46
N GLN A 142 -19.59 6.44 -2.31
CA GLN A 142 -20.61 7.18 -1.59
C GLN A 142 -20.85 8.53 -2.27
N ASN A 143 -22.12 8.91 -2.42
CA ASN A 143 -22.51 10.27 -2.76
C ASN A 143 -22.20 11.22 -1.58
N ASP A 144 -21.39 12.23 -1.84
CA ASP A 144 -21.00 13.29 -0.89
C ASP A 144 -21.55 14.66 -1.32
N THR A 145 -22.49 14.68 -2.27
CA THR A 145 -23.15 15.90 -2.74
C THR A 145 -24.13 16.39 -1.67
N ALA A 146 -23.94 17.63 -1.20
CA ALA A 146 -24.78 18.20 -0.16
C ALA A 146 -26.22 18.41 -0.63
N GLY A 147 -27.19 17.78 0.04
CA GLY A 147 -28.62 18.03 -0.18
C GLY A 147 -29.21 17.45 -1.46
N GLU A 148 -28.44 16.70 -2.26
CA GLU A 148 -28.90 16.06 -3.48
C GLU A 148 -28.69 14.54 -3.45
N SER A 149 -29.69 13.78 -3.89
CA SER A 149 -29.57 12.34 -4.10
C SER A 149 -28.88 12.06 -5.44
N MET A 150 -27.94 11.11 -5.46
CA MET A 150 -27.31 10.62 -6.69
C MET A 150 -27.90 9.24 -6.98
N GLY A 151 -28.70 9.13 -8.04
CA GLY A 151 -29.49 7.92 -8.35
C GLY A 151 -28.74 6.89 -9.19
N SER A 152 -29.52 6.13 -9.95
CA SER A 152 -28.99 5.20 -10.95
C SER A 152 -28.24 5.93 -12.08
N GLY A 153 -27.18 5.31 -12.57
CA GLY A 153 -26.38 5.78 -13.70
C GLY A 153 -25.32 4.78 -14.12
N GLU A 154 -24.44 5.23 -15.01
CA GLU A 154 -23.23 4.50 -15.42
C GLU A 154 -22.04 5.02 -14.62
N GLY A 155 -21.30 4.12 -13.98
CA GLY A 155 -20.00 4.38 -13.37
C GLY A 155 -18.87 3.78 -14.20
N ARG A 156 -17.75 4.49 -14.25
CA ARG A 156 -16.47 3.99 -14.78
C ARG A 156 -15.35 4.38 -13.84
N LEU A 157 -14.44 3.45 -13.59
CA LEU A 157 -13.21 3.76 -12.89
C LEU A 157 -12.11 4.11 -13.90
N VAL A 158 -11.50 5.27 -13.72
CA VAL A 158 -10.37 5.73 -14.51
C VAL A 158 -9.12 5.58 -13.65
N ILE A 159 -8.16 4.81 -14.12
CA ILE A 159 -6.84 4.65 -13.50
C ILE A 159 -5.85 5.50 -14.29
N ARG A 160 -5.07 6.30 -13.58
CA ARG A 160 -4.03 7.17 -14.11
C ARG A 160 -2.69 6.75 -13.49
N TYR A 161 -1.68 6.51 -14.31
CA TYR A 161 -0.37 6.06 -13.86
C TYR A 161 0.74 6.51 -14.83
N LYS A 162 1.99 6.47 -14.37
CA LYS A 162 3.17 6.61 -15.22
C LYS A 162 3.64 5.22 -15.61
N GLU A 163 3.58 4.89 -16.90
CA GLU A 163 3.98 3.56 -17.38
C GLU A 163 5.49 3.38 -17.26
N LEU A 164 5.92 2.23 -16.74
CA LEU A 164 7.31 1.80 -16.78
C LEU A 164 7.43 0.75 -17.88
N SER A 165 8.33 0.95 -18.84
CA SER A 165 8.51 0.08 -20.01
C SER A 165 8.89 -1.35 -19.64
N GLU A 166 9.42 -1.53 -18.44
CA GLU A 166 9.81 -2.77 -17.79
C GLU A 166 9.96 -2.44 -16.29
N LEU A 167 9.93 -3.43 -15.38
CA LEU A 167 10.60 -3.23 -14.09
C LEU A 167 11.99 -2.69 -14.44
N PRO A 168 12.41 -1.52 -13.95
CA PRO A 168 13.62 -0.87 -14.42
C PRO A 168 14.76 -1.89 -14.43
N LEU A 169 15.19 -2.28 -15.65
CA LEU A 169 15.88 -3.53 -15.90
C LEU A 169 17.37 -3.25 -16.00
N GLY A 170 18.03 -3.27 -14.86
CA GLY A 170 19.42 -3.70 -14.74
C GLY A 170 19.48 -4.99 -13.93
N GLY A 171 18.89 -6.09 -14.41
CA GLY A 171 18.87 -7.33 -13.64
C GLY A 171 20.26 -8.01 -13.54
N ASN A 172 20.49 -8.65 -12.38
CA ASN A 172 21.65 -9.47 -11.96
C ASN A 172 22.72 -8.74 -11.10
N LYS A 173 22.23 -8.00 -10.10
CA LYS A 173 22.96 -7.18 -9.09
C LYS A 173 23.28 -5.73 -9.50
N SER A 174 22.33 -5.04 -10.17
CA SER A 174 22.34 -3.57 -10.27
C SER A 174 21.37 -2.94 -9.26
N GLN A 175 21.66 -1.70 -8.90
CA GLN A 175 20.90 -0.83 -8.01
C GLN A 175 19.74 -0.14 -8.77
N LEU A 176 18.52 -0.16 -8.23
CA LEU A 176 17.33 0.50 -8.78
C LEU A 176 16.82 1.61 -7.87
N ASN A 177 16.67 2.83 -8.41
CA ASN A 177 15.92 3.90 -7.77
C ASN A 177 14.46 3.71 -8.16
N TYR A 178 13.57 3.66 -7.17
CA TYR A 178 12.14 3.61 -7.42
C TYR A 178 11.43 4.81 -6.79
N PRO A 179 10.84 5.72 -7.60
CA PRO A 179 11.00 5.84 -9.06
C PRO A 179 12.44 6.28 -9.43
N PRO A 180 12.94 5.98 -10.65
CA PRO A 180 14.32 6.33 -10.99
C PRO A 180 14.51 7.85 -11.03
N ASP A 181 15.47 8.35 -10.26
CA ASP A 181 15.94 9.73 -10.37
C ASP A 181 16.38 10.01 -11.81
N GLY A 182 15.73 10.98 -12.45
CA GLY A 182 16.08 11.41 -13.82
C GLY A 182 15.32 10.72 -14.96
N THR A 183 14.37 9.81 -14.69
CA THR A 183 13.41 9.41 -15.73
C THR A 183 12.45 10.57 -16.02
N ASN A 184 12.62 11.22 -17.18
CA ASN A 184 11.55 12.02 -17.79
C ASN A 184 10.43 11.09 -18.26
N ILE A 185 9.69 10.46 -17.33
CA ILE A 185 8.39 9.86 -17.63
C ILE A 185 7.38 11.00 -17.49
N SER A 186 7.26 11.82 -18.54
CA SER A 186 6.50 13.06 -18.44
C SER A 186 4.99 12.88 -18.61
N ASP A 187 4.53 11.72 -19.06
CA ASP A 187 3.15 11.58 -19.50
C ASP A 187 2.42 10.50 -18.68
N TYR A 188 1.29 10.89 -18.10
CA TYR A 188 0.37 9.96 -17.49
C TYR A 188 -0.38 9.17 -18.57
N THR A 189 -0.40 7.84 -18.41
CA THR A 189 -1.25 6.92 -19.16
C THR A 189 -2.55 6.68 -18.37
N TYR A 190 -3.62 6.35 -19.09
CA TYR A 190 -4.95 6.13 -18.53
C TYR A 190 -5.52 4.78 -18.94
N LYS A 191 -6.21 4.11 -18.00
CA LYS A 191 -7.05 2.93 -18.24
C LYS A 191 -8.46 3.23 -17.77
N VAL A 192 -9.45 2.74 -18.49
CA VAL A 192 -10.86 2.96 -18.17
C VAL A 192 -11.54 1.60 -18.07
N SER A 193 -12.23 1.36 -16.96
CA SER A 193 -12.96 0.12 -16.76
C SER A 193 -14.07 -0.08 -17.79
N ALA A 194 -14.56 -1.32 -17.89
CA ALA A 194 -15.88 -1.58 -18.44
C ALA A 194 -16.94 -0.75 -17.70
N PRO A 195 -18.03 -0.34 -18.38
CA PRO A 195 -19.12 0.39 -17.73
C PRO A 195 -19.80 -0.49 -16.68
N LEU A 196 -20.12 0.09 -15.53
CA LEU A 196 -20.87 -0.55 -14.47
C LEU A 196 -22.15 0.24 -14.21
N ASN A 197 -23.28 -0.46 -14.06
CA ASN A 197 -24.50 0.19 -13.57
C ASN A 197 -24.34 0.46 -12.07
N VAL A 198 -24.51 1.71 -11.66
CA VAL A 198 -24.30 2.17 -10.28
C VAL A 198 -25.55 2.90 -9.79
N ASP A 199 -25.87 2.75 -8.51
CA ASP A 199 -26.93 3.51 -7.82
C ASP A 199 -26.38 4.10 -6.50
N LEU A 200 -26.01 5.38 -6.51
CA LEU A 200 -25.38 6.02 -5.34
C LEU A 200 -26.38 6.62 -4.35
N THR A 201 -27.63 6.13 -4.34
CA THR A 201 -28.62 6.52 -3.32
C THR A 201 -28.17 6.13 -1.92
N THR A 202 -27.37 5.07 -1.83
CA THR A 202 -26.69 4.62 -0.62
C THR A 202 -25.22 4.29 -0.91
N SER A 203 -24.39 4.24 0.13
CA SER A 203 -23.01 3.79 -0.02
C SER A 203 -23.00 2.30 -0.37
N GLN A 204 -22.21 1.92 -1.38
CA GLN A 204 -22.10 0.52 -1.83
C GLN A 204 -20.71 0.17 -2.33
N GLU A 205 -20.41 -1.13 -2.35
CA GLU A 205 -19.20 -1.69 -2.94
C GLU A 205 -19.42 -1.97 -4.43
N LEU A 206 -18.48 -1.54 -5.25
CA LEU A 206 -18.51 -1.62 -6.70
C LEU A 206 -17.23 -2.27 -7.19
N THR A 207 -17.35 -3.34 -7.98
CA THR A 207 -16.22 -4.00 -8.61
C THR A 207 -16.17 -3.60 -10.09
N PHE A 208 -15.12 -2.88 -10.47
CA PHE A 208 -14.87 -2.44 -11.84
C PHE A 208 -13.99 -3.45 -12.57
N ASP A 209 -14.35 -3.77 -13.82
CA ASP A 209 -13.67 -4.78 -14.64
C ASP A 209 -12.69 -4.14 -15.64
N PHE A 210 -11.45 -4.65 -15.64
CA PHE A 210 -10.33 -4.32 -16.52
C PHE A 210 -9.84 -5.56 -17.30
N SER A 211 -10.60 -6.66 -17.35
CA SER A 211 -10.14 -7.92 -17.96
C SER A 211 -9.72 -7.79 -19.44
N ASN A 212 -10.39 -6.92 -20.20
CA ASN A 212 -10.08 -6.64 -21.61
C ASN A 212 -8.95 -5.61 -21.79
N ASP A 213 -8.68 -4.80 -20.77
CA ASP A 213 -7.62 -3.79 -20.79
C ASP A 213 -6.95 -3.71 -19.40
N PRO A 214 -6.13 -4.71 -19.04
CA PRO A 214 -5.60 -4.85 -17.70
C PRO A 214 -4.73 -3.66 -17.28
N LEU A 215 -4.66 -3.45 -15.96
CA LEU A 215 -3.75 -2.49 -15.36
C LEU A 215 -2.29 -2.85 -15.69
N PRO A 216 -1.40 -1.86 -15.79
CA PRO A 216 0.04 -2.11 -16.03
C PRO A 216 0.64 -2.95 -14.89
N PHE A 217 1.58 -3.82 -15.22
CA PHE A 217 2.39 -4.54 -14.22
C PHE A 217 3.38 -3.63 -13.52
N PHE A 218 3.95 -2.67 -14.27
CA PHE A 218 4.98 -1.76 -13.80
C PHE A 218 4.53 -0.33 -14.05
N PHE A 219 4.40 0.41 -12.96
CA PHE A 219 3.90 1.78 -12.98
C PHE A 219 4.61 2.61 -11.91
N GLY A 220 4.56 3.93 -12.03
CA GLY A 220 4.77 4.88 -10.95
C GLY A 220 3.54 5.78 -10.81
N ASP A 221 3.38 6.45 -9.67
CA ASP A 221 2.32 7.45 -9.43
C ASP A 221 0.90 7.01 -9.85
N ILE A 222 0.48 5.81 -9.42
CA ILE A 222 -0.84 5.28 -9.74
C ILE A 222 -1.94 5.93 -8.88
N SER A 223 -3.03 6.30 -9.53
CA SER A 223 -4.19 6.93 -8.90
C SER A 223 -5.47 6.54 -9.63
N MET A 224 -6.60 6.57 -8.93
CA MET A 224 -7.91 6.22 -9.46
C MET A 224 -8.93 7.32 -9.24
N GLN A 225 -9.92 7.38 -10.12
CA GLN A 225 -11.06 8.29 -10.04
C GLN A 225 -12.31 7.57 -10.55
N LEU A 226 -13.39 7.62 -9.78
CA LEU A 226 -14.70 7.16 -10.23
C LEU A 226 -15.40 8.31 -10.98
N VAL A 227 -15.78 8.07 -12.22
CA VAL A 227 -16.62 8.95 -13.03
C VAL A 227 -18.01 8.35 -13.13
N PHE A 228 -19.02 9.11 -12.72
CA PHE A 228 -20.43 8.76 -12.77
C PHE A 228 -21.15 9.64 -13.78
N LYS A 229 -22.05 9.04 -14.56
CA LYS A 229 -23.01 9.73 -15.42
C LYS A 229 -24.40 9.17 -15.16
N GLY A 230 -25.31 10.00 -14.64
CA GLY A 230 -26.65 9.54 -14.28
C GLY A 230 -27.49 10.61 -13.62
N LYS A 231 -28.38 10.20 -12.74
CA LYS A 231 -29.30 11.12 -12.07
C LYS A 231 -28.64 11.82 -10.87
N LEU A 232 -28.69 13.15 -10.83
CA LEU A 232 -28.28 13.96 -9.67
C LEU A 232 -29.40 14.95 -9.32
N GLY A 233 -30.03 14.75 -8.15
CA GLY A 233 -31.25 15.46 -7.78
C GLY A 233 -32.34 15.26 -8.84
N ASN A 234 -32.77 16.35 -9.46
CA ASN A 234 -33.76 16.35 -10.54
C ASN A 234 -33.15 16.34 -11.95
N GLU A 235 -31.83 16.35 -12.06
CA GLU A 235 -31.12 16.39 -13.33
C GLU A 235 -30.80 14.99 -13.83
N GLU A 236 -31.19 14.69 -15.07
CA GLU A 236 -30.83 13.45 -15.76
C GLU A 236 -29.53 13.64 -16.55
N GLY A 237 -28.64 12.64 -16.52
CA GLY A 237 -27.38 12.68 -17.27
C GLY A 237 -26.30 13.60 -16.69
N ALA A 238 -26.44 14.02 -15.43
CA ALA A 238 -25.44 14.75 -14.69
C ALA A 238 -24.15 13.92 -14.57
N VAL A 239 -23.01 14.61 -14.54
CA VAL A 239 -21.68 13.98 -14.40
C VAL A 239 -21.08 14.37 -13.07
N ALA A 240 -20.55 13.38 -12.35
CA ALA A 240 -19.82 13.58 -11.10
C ALA A 240 -18.54 12.76 -11.13
N ALA A 241 -17.47 13.28 -10.54
CA ALA A 241 -16.20 12.58 -10.44
C ALA A 241 -15.71 12.61 -8.99
N SER A 242 -15.14 11.51 -8.51
CA SER A 242 -14.44 11.51 -7.23
C SER A 242 -13.13 12.32 -7.34
N PRO A 243 -12.50 12.71 -6.23
CA PRO A 243 -11.09 13.09 -6.26
C PRO A 243 -10.21 11.95 -6.79
N LEU A 244 -9.07 12.30 -7.37
CA LEU A 244 -8.00 11.35 -7.64
C LEU A 244 -7.49 10.80 -6.30
N THR A 245 -7.57 9.49 -6.14
CA THR A 245 -7.15 8.77 -4.94
C THR A 245 -5.94 7.93 -5.32
N SER A 246 -4.80 8.11 -4.64
CA SER A 246 -3.62 7.26 -4.85
C SER A 246 -3.96 5.81 -4.53
N ILE A 247 -3.36 4.89 -5.27
CA ILE A 247 -3.45 3.47 -4.96
C ILE A 247 -2.09 3.03 -4.44
N ASP A 248 -2.08 2.52 -3.21
CA ASP A 248 -0.89 1.93 -2.60
C ASP A 248 -1.11 0.42 -2.54
N GLY A 249 -0.39 -0.36 -3.36
CA GLY A 249 -0.50 -1.82 -3.32
C GLY A 249 0.14 -2.54 -4.51
N ILE A 250 0.46 -3.82 -4.31
CA ILE A 250 0.98 -4.72 -5.33
C ILE A 250 -0.14 -5.68 -5.71
N TYR A 251 -0.47 -5.71 -7.00
CA TYR A 251 -1.54 -6.54 -7.52
C TYR A 251 -0.99 -7.92 -7.90
N THR A 252 -1.81 -8.97 -7.79
CA THR A 252 -1.41 -10.34 -8.17
C THR A 252 -2.52 -11.04 -8.95
N ASP A 253 -2.16 -11.77 -10.00
CA ASP A 253 -3.06 -12.68 -10.72
C ASP A 253 -3.00 -14.13 -10.19
N PHE A 254 -1.94 -14.46 -9.46
CA PHE A 254 -1.78 -15.78 -8.84
C PHE A 254 -1.08 -15.65 -7.49
N ALA A 255 -1.48 -16.51 -6.54
CA ALA A 255 -0.93 -16.52 -5.21
C ALA A 255 0.44 -17.21 -5.19
N LEU A 256 1.35 -16.69 -4.37
CA LEU A 256 2.62 -17.31 -4.02
C LEU A 256 2.60 -17.75 -2.56
N SER A 257 3.12 -18.94 -2.28
CA SER A 257 3.15 -19.55 -0.95
C SER A 257 4.37 -20.44 -0.76
N LEU A 258 4.62 -20.84 0.48
CA LEU A 258 5.70 -21.77 0.81
C LEU A 258 5.53 -23.10 0.04
N PRO A 259 6.64 -23.67 -0.46
CA PRO A 259 6.66 -25.05 -0.90
C PRO A 259 6.29 -26.02 0.22
N SER A 260 6.00 -27.27 -0.16
CA SER A 260 5.73 -28.36 0.80
C SER A 260 6.86 -28.61 1.81
N THR A 261 8.07 -28.15 1.50
CA THR A 261 9.24 -28.19 2.38
C THR A 261 9.14 -27.24 3.58
N GLY A 262 8.26 -26.24 3.53
CA GLY A 262 8.08 -25.20 4.56
C GLY A 262 9.07 -24.03 4.49
N ILE A 263 9.93 -23.99 3.46
CA ILE A 263 10.92 -22.93 3.24
C ILE A 263 11.08 -22.62 1.76
N TYR A 264 11.36 -21.36 1.42
CA TYR A 264 11.66 -20.92 0.06
C TYR A 264 13.10 -21.30 -0.35
N ALA A 265 14.05 -21.14 0.56
CA ALA A 265 15.46 -21.43 0.34
C ALA A 265 16.18 -21.74 1.66
N LYS A 266 17.35 -22.38 1.58
CA LYS A 266 18.26 -22.58 2.70
C LYS A 266 19.72 -22.54 2.28
N THR A 267 20.60 -22.24 3.23
CA THR A 267 22.03 -22.53 3.17
C THR A 267 22.49 -23.13 4.51
N ALA A 268 23.34 -24.16 4.45
CA ALA A 268 23.95 -24.78 5.63
C ALA A 268 25.33 -24.19 5.96
N ASP A 269 25.84 -23.29 5.12
CA ASP A 269 27.00 -22.46 5.47
C ASP A 269 26.53 -21.37 6.44
N SER A 270 27.07 -21.37 7.65
CA SER A 270 26.69 -20.46 8.73
C SER A 270 27.48 -19.16 8.76
N THR A 271 28.37 -18.93 7.79
CA THR A 271 29.15 -17.70 7.68
C THR A 271 28.36 -16.56 7.02
N LEU A 272 28.78 -15.32 7.26
CA LEU A 272 28.19 -14.13 6.61
C LEU A 272 28.49 -14.06 5.10
N GLY A 273 29.45 -14.84 4.60
CA GLY A 273 29.76 -14.95 3.17
C GLY A 273 28.86 -15.95 2.44
N SER A 274 27.99 -16.66 3.15
CA SER A 274 27.10 -17.65 2.58
C SER A 274 26.01 -17.03 1.71
N THR A 275 25.47 -17.86 0.82
CA THR A 275 24.47 -17.44 -0.14
C THR A 275 23.39 -18.50 -0.38
N PHE A 276 22.22 -18.05 -0.85
CA PHE A 276 21.17 -18.91 -1.38
C PHE A 276 21.34 -19.08 -2.88
N ASN A 277 21.42 -20.33 -3.33
CA ASN A 277 21.71 -20.69 -4.72
C ASN A 277 20.50 -21.31 -5.45
N GLU A 278 19.42 -21.61 -4.73
CA GLU A 278 18.17 -22.10 -5.29
C GLU A 278 17.01 -21.54 -4.48
N LEU A 279 15.93 -21.17 -5.15
CA LEU A 279 14.70 -20.69 -4.54
C LEU A 279 13.52 -21.47 -5.12
N LYS A 280 12.65 -21.95 -4.24
CA LYS A 280 11.43 -22.68 -4.60
C LYS A 280 10.23 -21.93 -4.08
N VAL A 281 9.16 -21.87 -4.87
CA VAL A 281 7.89 -21.24 -4.48
C VAL A 281 6.73 -22.05 -5.03
N THR A 282 5.64 -22.14 -4.27
CA THR A 282 4.39 -22.70 -4.77
C THR A 282 3.50 -21.57 -5.29
N ALA A 283 3.16 -21.65 -6.58
CA ALA A 283 2.28 -20.72 -7.26
C ALA A 283 0.91 -21.37 -7.53
N GLN A 284 -0.18 -20.61 -7.37
CA GLN A 284 -1.54 -21.07 -7.64
C GLN A 284 -2.32 -19.99 -8.38
N ALA A 285 -2.76 -20.29 -9.60
CA ALA A 285 -3.56 -19.38 -10.39
C ALA A 285 -5.00 -19.31 -9.87
N ASP A 286 -5.48 -18.09 -9.66
CA ASP A 286 -6.88 -17.81 -9.28
C ASP A 286 -7.69 -17.20 -10.44
N ILE A 287 -7.05 -16.98 -11.59
CA ILE A 287 -7.69 -16.48 -12.81
C ILE A 287 -8.39 -17.57 -13.62
N THR A 288 -9.58 -17.25 -14.14
CA THR A 288 -10.36 -18.15 -15.00
C THR A 288 -9.54 -18.62 -16.20
N GLY A 289 -9.49 -19.95 -16.41
CA GLY A 289 -8.74 -20.58 -17.49
C GLY A 289 -7.29 -20.94 -17.16
N GLY A 290 -6.74 -20.43 -16.04
CA GLY A 290 -5.35 -20.61 -15.68
C GLY A 290 -4.38 -19.93 -16.65
N LEU A 291 -3.10 -20.27 -16.52
CA LEU A 291 -2.01 -19.78 -17.39
C LEU A 291 -1.40 -20.98 -18.09
N SER A 292 -1.13 -20.91 -19.40
CA SER A 292 -0.54 -22.03 -20.15
C SER A 292 0.31 -21.59 -21.35
N GLY A 293 1.45 -22.23 -21.56
CA GLY A 293 2.30 -22.09 -22.74
C GLY A 293 3.35 -20.98 -22.69
N GLY A 294 3.27 -20.07 -21.71
CA GLY A 294 4.23 -18.99 -21.47
C GLY A 294 5.49 -19.40 -20.69
N SER A 295 6.11 -18.44 -20.01
CA SER A 295 7.31 -18.67 -19.20
C SER A 295 7.27 -17.92 -17.88
N PHE A 296 7.87 -18.50 -16.83
CA PHE A 296 7.99 -17.86 -15.51
C PHE A 296 9.41 -17.30 -15.31
N THR A 297 9.49 -16.09 -14.79
CA THR A 297 10.73 -15.44 -14.38
C THR A 297 10.59 -14.92 -12.96
N LEU A 298 11.52 -15.28 -12.08
CA LEU A 298 11.65 -14.63 -10.77
C LEU A 298 12.35 -13.29 -10.96
N ALA A 299 11.76 -12.23 -10.41
CA ALA A 299 12.38 -10.95 -10.11
C ALA A 299 12.38 -10.78 -8.59
N LEU A 300 13.48 -11.16 -7.95
CA LEU A 300 13.65 -11.05 -6.51
C LEU A 300 14.26 -9.68 -6.19
N GLU A 301 13.48 -8.83 -5.53
CA GLU A 301 13.94 -7.51 -5.07
C GLU A 301 14.39 -7.59 -3.62
N TYR A 302 15.50 -6.92 -3.30
CA TYR A 302 16.08 -6.93 -1.97
C TYR A 302 17.00 -5.71 -1.75
N ARG A 303 17.40 -5.50 -0.51
CA ARG A 303 18.47 -4.59 -0.11
C ARG A 303 19.57 -5.38 0.59
N GLU A 304 20.73 -4.79 0.86
CA GLU A 304 21.78 -5.43 1.67
C GLU A 304 22.05 -4.58 2.92
N THR A 305 22.43 -5.21 4.02
CA THR A 305 22.89 -4.49 5.21
C THR A 305 24.34 -4.01 5.08
N GLU A 306 24.64 -2.83 5.61
CA GLU A 306 26.01 -2.28 5.68
C GLU A 306 26.90 -3.08 6.64
N ASP A 307 26.34 -3.55 7.77
CA ASP A 307 27.01 -4.37 8.78
C ASP A 307 26.36 -5.77 8.95
N ASP A 308 26.93 -6.59 9.83
CA ASP A 308 26.40 -7.92 10.15
C ASP A 308 24.99 -7.81 10.76
N PRO A 309 23.94 -8.30 10.06
CA PRO A 309 22.56 -8.15 10.51
C PRO A 309 22.23 -8.96 11.77
N PHE A 310 23.07 -9.95 12.13
CA PHE A 310 22.76 -10.92 13.18
C PHE A 310 23.35 -10.50 14.54
N GLN A 311 23.15 -9.24 14.90
CA GLN A 311 23.63 -8.63 16.14
C GLN A 311 22.49 -8.27 17.09
N SER A 312 22.78 -8.10 18.38
CA SER A 312 21.79 -7.74 19.41
C SER A 312 21.28 -6.30 19.33
N LEU A 313 21.86 -5.46 18.46
CA LEU A 313 21.37 -4.12 18.18
C LEU A 313 20.85 -4.07 16.73
N PRO A 314 19.79 -3.29 16.46
CA PRO A 314 19.36 -3.03 15.10
C PRO A 314 20.52 -2.49 14.28
N VAL A 315 20.70 -3.03 13.09
CA VAL A 315 21.66 -2.52 12.11
C VAL A 315 20.93 -1.59 11.17
N GLY A 316 21.58 -0.48 10.80
CA GLY A 316 21.06 0.38 9.75
C GLY A 316 20.89 -0.42 8.47
N THR A 317 19.67 -0.47 7.94
CA THR A 317 19.48 -0.81 6.54
C THR A 317 19.85 0.41 5.70
N GLU A 318 20.33 0.15 4.48
CA GLU A 318 20.45 1.18 3.45
C GLU A 318 19.15 2.03 3.44
N PRO A 319 19.23 3.37 3.49
CA PRO A 319 18.08 4.24 3.82
C PRO A 319 16.88 4.01 2.89
N ALA A 320 15.68 4.44 3.28
CA ALA A 320 14.45 4.16 2.50
C ALA A 320 14.52 4.59 1.02
N ASN A 321 15.31 5.61 0.71
CA ASN A 321 15.60 6.13 -0.63
C ASN A 321 16.83 5.48 -1.30
N ALA A 322 17.47 4.51 -0.65
CA ALA A 322 18.56 3.75 -1.22
C ALA A 322 18.05 2.74 -2.24
N MET A 323 18.95 2.42 -3.15
CA MET A 323 18.69 1.57 -4.30
C MET A 323 18.35 0.13 -3.90
N THR A 324 17.32 -0.45 -4.52
CA THR A 324 17.03 -1.89 -4.39
C THR A 324 17.83 -2.70 -5.40
N TYR A 325 18.29 -3.89 -5.01
CA TYR A 325 18.91 -4.86 -5.90
C TYR A 325 17.86 -5.81 -6.47
N VAL A 326 18.07 -6.27 -7.71
CA VAL A 326 17.19 -7.26 -8.33
C VAL A 326 17.97 -8.42 -8.92
N ILE A 327 17.59 -9.64 -8.52
CA ILE A 327 18.01 -10.90 -9.15
C ILE A 327 16.93 -11.34 -10.13
N ARG A 328 17.33 -11.66 -11.37
CA ARG A 328 16.41 -12.17 -12.40
C ARG A 328 16.85 -13.52 -12.92
N VAL A 329 16.00 -14.51 -12.73
CA VAL A 329 16.29 -15.88 -13.12
C VAL A 329 15.03 -16.53 -13.70
N ALA A 330 15.19 -17.25 -14.80
CA ALA A 330 14.12 -18.02 -15.39
C ALA A 330 13.80 -19.24 -14.53
N GLU A 331 12.56 -19.73 -14.62
CA GLU A 331 12.19 -21.00 -14.04
C GLU A 331 13.02 -22.14 -14.66
N LYS A 332 13.56 -23.01 -13.79
CA LYS A 332 14.61 -23.99 -14.08
C LYS A 332 14.08 -25.26 -14.75
N ASN A 333 12.87 -25.70 -14.39
CA ASN A 333 12.34 -27.00 -14.78
C ASN A 333 11.47 -26.96 -16.06
N GLY A 334 11.34 -25.80 -16.72
CA GLY A 334 10.52 -25.62 -17.91
C GLY A 334 9.02 -25.61 -17.63
N VAL A 335 8.61 -25.32 -16.39
CA VAL A 335 7.20 -25.14 -16.04
C VAL A 335 6.65 -23.96 -16.83
N ASN A 336 5.54 -24.18 -17.52
CA ASN A 336 4.92 -23.17 -18.40
C ASN A 336 3.41 -23.04 -18.19
N THR A 337 2.86 -23.73 -17.19
CA THR A 337 1.42 -23.84 -16.95
C THR A 337 1.11 -23.71 -15.46
N LEU A 338 0.12 -22.90 -15.11
CA LEU A 338 -0.54 -22.85 -13.81
C LEU A 338 -2.04 -23.11 -14.01
N PRO A 339 -2.52 -24.34 -13.76
CA PRO A 339 -3.95 -24.63 -13.83
C PRO A 339 -4.72 -23.87 -12.75
N LEU A 340 -5.96 -23.48 -13.06
CA LEU A 340 -6.85 -22.82 -12.10
C LEU A 340 -6.99 -23.66 -10.82
N GLY A 341 -6.71 -23.04 -9.68
CA GLY A 341 -6.89 -23.65 -8.36
C GLY A 341 -5.94 -24.79 -8.01
N THR A 342 -4.94 -25.09 -8.85
CA THR A 342 -3.97 -26.17 -8.59
C THR A 342 -2.61 -25.57 -8.26
N PRO A 343 -2.07 -25.79 -7.05
CA PRO A 343 -0.73 -25.34 -6.68
C PRO A 343 0.34 -26.06 -7.51
N VAL A 344 1.34 -25.31 -8.00
CA VAL A 344 2.48 -25.81 -8.76
C VAL A 344 3.76 -25.26 -8.16
N GLU A 345 4.77 -26.11 -7.95
CA GLU A 345 6.09 -25.69 -7.50
C GLU A 345 6.91 -25.15 -8.68
N LEU A 346 7.43 -23.93 -8.53
CA LEU A 346 8.38 -23.30 -9.44
C LEU A 346 9.75 -23.29 -8.77
N VAL A 347 10.80 -23.61 -9.54
CA VAL A 347 12.18 -23.67 -9.05
C VAL A 347 13.05 -22.71 -9.83
N PHE A 348 13.86 -21.93 -9.11
CA PHE A 348 14.73 -20.91 -9.67
C PHE A 348 16.18 -21.18 -9.27
N ASP A 349 17.08 -21.20 -10.24
CA ASP A 349 18.52 -21.38 -10.03
C ASP A 349 19.19 -20.01 -9.84
N LEU A 350 19.70 -19.74 -8.65
CA LEU A 350 20.38 -18.52 -8.29
C LEU A 350 21.92 -18.70 -8.30
N SER A 351 22.45 -19.86 -8.66
CA SER A 351 23.90 -20.17 -8.54
C SER A 351 24.82 -19.19 -9.28
N GLN A 352 24.34 -18.57 -10.36
CA GLN A 352 25.10 -17.56 -11.12
C GLN A 352 24.98 -16.15 -10.52
N VAL A 353 23.93 -15.90 -9.73
CA VAL A 353 23.56 -14.60 -9.15
C VAL A 353 23.02 -14.82 -7.73
N PRO A 354 23.85 -15.35 -6.83
CA PRO A 354 23.36 -15.91 -5.59
C PRO A 354 22.92 -14.80 -4.62
N LEU A 355 21.84 -15.05 -3.87
CA LEU A 355 21.32 -14.11 -2.89
C LEU A 355 22.17 -14.18 -1.62
N SER A 356 22.67 -13.05 -1.13
CA SER A 356 23.45 -12.99 0.11
C SER A 356 22.57 -13.25 1.35
N VAL A 357 23.13 -13.85 2.40
CA VAL A 357 22.47 -13.89 3.72
C VAL A 357 22.38 -12.53 4.41
N ARG A 358 23.01 -11.49 3.84
CA ARG A 358 22.91 -10.11 4.31
C ARG A 358 21.75 -9.34 3.68
N SER A 359 20.89 -10.03 2.92
CA SER A 359 19.78 -9.40 2.22
C SER A 359 18.67 -8.97 3.18
N THR A 360 18.03 -7.84 2.90
CA THR A 360 16.86 -7.31 3.62
C THR A 360 15.73 -6.95 2.67
N ASP A 361 14.51 -6.75 3.19
CA ASP A 361 13.37 -6.27 2.41
C ASP A 361 13.10 -7.16 1.17
N LEU A 362 13.00 -8.47 1.41
CA LEU A 362 12.90 -9.47 0.35
C LEU A 362 11.49 -9.55 -0.24
N HIS A 363 11.38 -9.20 -1.51
CA HIS A 363 10.13 -9.22 -2.26
C HIS A 363 10.22 -10.18 -3.44
N LEU A 364 9.43 -11.25 -3.40
CA LEU A 364 9.29 -12.19 -4.50
C LEU A 364 8.28 -11.67 -5.51
N ASN A 365 8.74 -11.40 -6.74
CA ASN A 365 7.87 -11.19 -7.88
C ASN A 365 8.07 -12.32 -8.89
N VAL A 366 7.06 -13.12 -9.14
CA VAL A 366 7.09 -14.14 -10.20
C VAL A 366 6.28 -13.63 -11.37
N ILE A 367 6.93 -13.38 -12.49
CA ILE A 367 6.33 -12.82 -13.70
C ILE A 367 6.04 -13.95 -14.68
N TYR A 368 4.80 -14.04 -15.13
CA TYR A 368 4.40 -14.89 -16.25
C TYR A 368 4.34 -14.09 -17.54
N THR A 369 5.10 -14.52 -18.53
CA THR A 369 5.17 -13.89 -19.85
C THR A 369 4.32 -14.67 -20.84
N ASP A 370 3.46 -13.95 -21.56
CA ASP A 370 2.59 -14.51 -22.59
C ASP A 370 3.40 -15.06 -23.79
N PRO A 371 3.09 -16.27 -24.27
CA PRO A 371 3.87 -16.89 -25.34
C PRO A 371 3.69 -16.24 -26.72
N ALA A 372 2.56 -15.57 -26.97
CA ALA A 372 2.27 -14.97 -28.27
C ALA A 372 2.89 -13.57 -28.41
N THR A 373 2.91 -12.79 -27.33
CA THR A 373 3.33 -11.39 -27.32
C THR A 373 4.71 -11.18 -26.70
N SER A 374 5.22 -12.17 -25.95
CA SER A 374 6.44 -12.04 -25.13
C SER A 374 6.39 -10.89 -24.12
N LYS A 375 5.19 -10.47 -23.72
CA LYS A 375 4.97 -9.44 -22.70
C LYS A 375 4.49 -10.06 -21.39
N PRO A 376 4.76 -9.43 -20.23
CA PRO A 376 4.14 -9.83 -18.97
C PRO A 376 2.61 -9.86 -19.09
N LEU A 377 2.00 -10.95 -18.62
CA LEU A 377 0.55 -11.20 -18.66
C LEU A 377 -0.06 -11.45 -17.29
N ALA A 378 0.74 -11.93 -16.35
CA ALA A 378 0.35 -12.15 -14.97
C ALA A 378 1.57 -12.06 -14.06
N ILE A 379 1.36 -11.71 -12.80
CA ILE A 379 2.41 -11.67 -11.79
C ILE A 379 1.87 -12.20 -10.45
N GLY A 380 2.73 -12.92 -9.74
CA GLY A 380 2.53 -13.29 -8.35
C GLY A 380 3.50 -12.50 -7.50
N TYR A 381 3.07 -12.06 -6.33
CA TYR A 381 3.88 -11.30 -5.38
C TYR A 381 3.81 -11.92 -3.99
N ARG A 382 4.93 -11.86 -3.27
CA ARG A 382 5.01 -12.21 -1.86
C ARG A 382 6.13 -11.42 -1.18
N ASP A 383 5.79 -10.74 -0.09
CA ASP A 383 6.75 -10.28 0.92
C ASP A 383 7.12 -11.47 1.82
N ILE A 384 8.41 -11.75 1.98
CA ILE A 384 8.93 -12.92 2.71
C ILE A 384 9.93 -12.50 3.79
N SER A 385 10.24 -13.42 4.72
CA SER A 385 11.24 -13.14 5.75
C SER A 385 12.62 -12.87 5.15
N GLU A 386 13.43 -12.05 5.82
CA GLU A 386 14.87 -12.00 5.58
C GLU A 386 15.56 -13.33 5.88
N PRO A 387 16.84 -13.50 5.48
CA PRO A 387 17.66 -14.62 5.89
C PRO A 387 17.59 -14.82 7.41
N THR A 388 16.89 -15.87 7.81
CA THR A 388 16.61 -16.17 9.21
C THR A 388 17.62 -17.19 9.69
N PRO A 389 18.47 -16.87 10.70
CA PRO A 389 19.41 -17.84 11.21
C PRO A 389 18.70 -18.90 12.04
N VAL A 390 19.23 -20.12 11.96
CA VAL A 390 18.81 -21.23 12.81
C VAL A 390 19.94 -21.50 13.79
N ASP A 391 19.70 -21.13 15.04
CA ASP A 391 20.71 -21.13 16.09
C ASP A 391 20.42 -22.18 17.15
N ILE A 392 21.49 -22.77 17.68
CA ILE A 392 21.44 -23.73 18.78
C ILE A 392 22.42 -23.30 19.86
N PHE A 393 21.99 -23.42 21.10
CA PHE A 393 22.88 -23.26 22.25
C PHE A 393 22.78 -24.47 23.16
N ASN A 394 23.91 -25.10 23.46
CA ASN A 394 23.99 -26.13 24.49
C ASN A 394 24.33 -25.49 25.85
N ASN A 395 23.34 -25.39 26.73
CA ASN A 395 23.42 -24.86 28.08
C ASN A 395 23.39 -25.96 29.16
N THR A 396 23.77 -27.19 28.83
CA THR A 396 23.81 -28.30 29.81
C THR A 396 24.98 -28.19 30.79
N ASP A 397 25.85 -27.18 30.65
CA ASP A 397 26.88 -26.85 31.63
C ASP A 397 26.34 -26.22 32.93
N PHE A 398 25.05 -25.88 32.97
CA PHE A 398 24.35 -25.40 34.15
C PHE A 398 22.97 -26.05 34.30
N VAL A 399 22.54 -26.20 35.56
CA VAL A 399 21.19 -26.65 35.94
C VAL A 399 20.50 -25.58 36.79
N CYS A 400 19.20 -25.39 36.56
CA CYS A 400 18.39 -24.40 37.27
C CYS A 400 17.73 -25.05 38.48
N ILE A 401 18.18 -24.68 39.68
CA ILE A 401 17.67 -25.21 40.95
C ILE A 401 17.19 -24.06 41.84
N ASN A 402 15.92 -24.08 42.28
CA ASN A 402 15.32 -23.06 43.14
C ASN A 402 15.59 -21.60 42.69
N ASN A 403 15.34 -21.33 41.40
CA ASN A 403 15.54 -20.01 40.77
C ASN A 403 17.00 -19.51 40.77
N GLN A 404 17.99 -20.40 40.90
CA GLN A 404 19.41 -20.10 40.80
C GLN A 404 20.12 -21.09 39.88
N TRP A 405 21.14 -20.62 39.15
CA TRP A 405 21.97 -21.48 38.31
C TRP A 405 23.10 -22.12 39.12
N TYR A 406 23.29 -23.42 38.92
CA TYR A 406 24.38 -24.18 39.51
C TYR A 406 25.19 -24.88 38.40
N PRO A 407 26.53 -24.95 38.52
CA PRO A 407 27.34 -25.70 37.57
C PRO A 407 26.94 -27.17 37.54
N ALA A 408 26.69 -27.69 36.35
CA ALA A 408 26.38 -29.11 36.14
C ALA A 408 27.64 -29.97 36.31
N GLY A 409 27.49 -31.12 36.95
CA GLY A 409 28.57 -32.04 37.33
C GLY A 409 29.36 -31.63 38.59
N ASP A 410 29.00 -30.54 39.28
CA ASP A 410 29.60 -30.20 40.57
C ASP A 410 28.99 -31.10 41.68
N PRO A 411 29.82 -31.77 42.50
CA PRO A 411 29.32 -32.61 43.60
C PRO A 411 28.34 -31.89 44.55
N ALA A 412 28.54 -30.59 44.80
CA ALA A 412 27.62 -29.82 45.64
C ALA A 412 26.26 -29.61 44.97
N THR A 413 26.22 -29.49 43.64
CA THR A 413 24.98 -29.38 42.86
C THR A 413 24.19 -30.68 42.89
N ILE A 414 24.86 -31.83 42.73
CA ILE A 414 24.24 -33.16 42.80
C ILE A 414 23.60 -33.37 44.18
N VAL A 415 24.34 -33.09 45.26
CA VAL A 415 23.81 -33.21 46.63
C VAL A 415 22.63 -32.25 46.86
N LEU A 416 22.69 -31.03 46.32
CA LEU A 416 21.58 -30.08 46.45
C LEU A 416 20.32 -30.57 45.72
N ALA A 417 20.47 -31.14 44.52
CA ALA A 417 19.35 -31.67 43.75
C ALA A 417 18.65 -32.80 44.50
N ASP A 418 19.40 -33.80 44.96
CA ASP A 418 18.88 -34.92 45.75
C ASP A 418 18.18 -34.45 47.05
N GLN A 419 18.79 -33.49 47.77
CA GLN A 419 18.20 -32.95 49.00
C GLN A 419 16.83 -32.29 48.80
N LEU A 420 16.62 -31.68 47.63
CA LEU A 420 15.40 -30.96 47.25
C LEU A 420 14.36 -31.87 46.60
N GLY A 421 14.78 -32.98 46.02
CA GLY A 421 13.90 -33.98 45.45
C GLY A 421 13.59 -35.10 46.44
N ASN A 422 13.92 -36.33 46.08
CA ASN A 422 13.43 -37.53 46.76
C ASN A 422 14.38 -38.09 47.83
N ARG A 423 15.63 -37.60 47.90
CA ARG A 423 16.65 -37.94 48.92
C ARG A 423 17.03 -39.42 48.93
N ASN A 424 17.27 -40.00 47.76
CA ASN A 424 17.68 -41.39 47.59
C ASN A 424 19.18 -41.55 47.32
N ASP A 425 19.96 -40.45 47.35
CA ASP A 425 21.37 -40.38 46.96
C ASP A 425 21.62 -40.74 45.48
N ILE A 426 20.62 -40.55 44.61
CA ILE A 426 20.67 -40.79 43.16
C ILE A 426 20.27 -39.50 42.44
N ASP A 427 20.97 -39.18 41.36
CA ASP A 427 20.64 -38.03 40.51
C ASP A 427 19.49 -38.36 39.54
N ASP A 428 18.29 -38.59 40.08
CA ASP A 428 17.07 -38.92 39.30
C ASP A 428 15.96 -37.88 39.41
N ASP A 429 16.13 -36.86 40.25
CA ASP A 429 15.18 -35.77 40.43
C ASP A 429 15.26 -34.71 39.31
N THR A 430 16.48 -34.43 38.85
CA THR A 430 16.78 -33.59 37.69
C THR A 430 18.12 -33.99 37.12
N ASP A 431 18.31 -33.84 35.83
CA ASP A 431 19.59 -34.09 35.20
C ASP A 431 20.60 -33.00 35.64
N THR A 432 21.54 -33.34 36.53
CA THR A 432 22.59 -32.39 36.96
C THR A 432 23.90 -32.57 36.20
N PHE A 433 23.94 -33.45 35.20
CA PHE A 433 25.13 -33.71 34.40
C PHE A 433 25.15 -32.87 33.12
N ARG A 434 26.34 -32.82 32.51
CA ARG A 434 26.59 -32.10 31.28
C ARG A 434 26.47 -33.08 30.12
N HIS A 435 26.00 -32.61 28.96
CA HIS A 435 25.76 -33.47 27.81
C HIS A 435 26.31 -32.89 26.52
N ASP A 436 26.87 -33.76 25.70
CA ASP A 436 27.11 -33.47 24.28
C ASP A 436 25.83 -33.80 23.49
N PHE A 437 25.58 -33.08 22.40
CA PHE A 437 24.52 -33.42 21.45
C PHE A 437 25.07 -33.76 20.08
N THR A 438 24.59 -34.86 19.50
CA THR A 438 24.92 -35.31 18.14
C THR A 438 23.66 -35.50 17.31
N ASN A 439 23.82 -35.67 16.00
CA ASN A 439 22.72 -35.94 15.07
C ASN A 439 21.52 -35.02 15.26
N ILE A 440 21.78 -33.72 15.27
CA ILE A 440 20.76 -32.70 15.45
C ILE A 440 20.07 -32.48 14.10
N TYR A 441 18.85 -32.98 13.98
CA TYR A 441 17.94 -32.75 12.87
C TYR A 441 17.03 -31.58 13.23
N TYR A 442 17.08 -30.52 12.43
CA TYR A 442 16.26 -29.33 12.64
C TYR A 442 15.25 -29.18 11.51
N LYS A 443 13.97 -29.08 11.82
CA LYS A 443 12.89 -28.95 10.83
C LYS A 443 12.17 -27.63 11.02
N LEU A 444 12.14 -26.82 9.97
CA LEU A 444 11.17 -25.73 9.82
C LEU A 444 10.04 -26.19 8.92
N THR A 445 8.83 -25.75 9.24
CA THR A 445 7.60 -26.15 8.56
C THR A 445 6.58 -25.00 8.55
N SER A 446 5.59 -25.12 7.68
CA SER A 446 4.46 -24.19 7.63
C SER A 446 3.61 -24.31 8.90
N THR A 447 2.90 -23.24 9.25
CA THR A 447 1.86 -23.29 10.29
C THR A 447 0.66 -24.14 9.86
N VAL A 448 0.51 -24.39 8.56
CA VAL A 448 -0.52 -25.25 7.97
C VAL A 448 0.06 -26.66 7.83
N ASN A 449 -0.39 -27.59 8.68
CA ASN A 449 0.08 -28.99 8.76
C ASN A 449 1.56 -29.13 9.16
N PRO A 450 1.92 -28.73 10.39
CA PRO A 450 3.30 -28.78 10.83
C PRO A 450 3.80 -30.22 10.98
N THR A 451 5.06 -30.44 10.66
CA THR A 451 5.75 -31.72 10.78
C THR A 451 6.91 -31.64 11.76
N THR A 452 7.27 -32.79 12.32
CA THR A 452 8.34 -32.91 13.32
C THR A 452 9.63 -33.38 12.68
N ALA A 453 10.76 -32.88 13.19
CA ALA A 453 12.09 -33.28 12.76
C ALA A 453 12.31 -34.78 12.95
N SER A 454 12.94 -35.40 11.95
CA SER A 454 13.41 -36.78 12.00
C SER A 454 14.66 -36.96 11.14
N ALA A 455 15.32 -38.11 11.26
CA ALA A 455 16.45 -38.45 10.40
C ALA A 455 16.09 -38.48 8.90
N GLY A 456 14.82 -38.70 8.56
CA GLY A 456 14.32 -38.74 7.18
C GLY A 456 13.67 -37.44 6.69
N ASP A 457 13.33 -36.51 7.58
CA ASP A 457 12.70 -35.23 7.25
C ASP A 457 13.24 -34.11 8.14
N TYR A 458 14.11 -33.28 7.56
CA TYR A 458 14.76 -32.16 8.23
C TYR A 458 15.08 -31.04 7.24
N THR A 459 15.20 -29.83 7.77
CA THR A 459 15.63 -28.62 7.06
C THR A 459 17.14 -28.44 7.14
N LEU A 460 17.72 -28.50 8.34
CA LEU A 460 19.17 -28.41 8.59
C LEU A 460 19.63 -29.58 9.47
N PHE A 461 20.91 -29.93 9.39
CA PHE A 461 21.49 -31.07 10.10
C PHE A 461 22.88 -30.74 10.63
N GLU A 462 23.16 -31.16 11.86
CA GLU A 462 24.48 -31.10 12.49
C GLU A 462 24.81 -32.47 13.10
N SER A 463 25.89 -33.09 12.64
CA SER A 463 26.32 -34.40 13.16
C SER A 463 26.84 -34.31 14.59
N GLY A 464 27.33 -33.14 15.02
CA GLY A 464 27.93 -32.93 16.32
C GLY A 464 29.36 -33.50 16.45
N PRO A 465 29.89 -33.60 17.68
CA PRO A 465 29.23 -33.21 18.94
C PRO A 465 29.13 -31.68 19.12
N VAL A 466 28.01 -31.22 19.66
CA VAL A 466 27.83 -29.87 20.18
C VAL A 466 28.01 -29.94 21.70
N ALA A 467 29.20 -29.57 22.16
CA ALA A 467 29.59 -29.65 23.57
C ALA A 467 28.83 -28.66 24.47
N PRO A 468 28.80 -28.86 25.79
CA PRO A 468 28.28 -27.88 26.74
C PRO A 468 28.92 -26.49 26.54
N ALA A 469 28.18 -25.43 26.90
CA ALA A 469 28.59 -24.04 26.73
C ALA A 469 28.89 -23.64 25.25
N THR A 470 28.29 -24.30 24.27
CA THR A 470 28.57 -24.06 22.85
C THR A 470 27.36 -23.45 22.14
N PHE A 471 27.60 -22.32 21.47
CA PHE A 471 26.69 -21.76 20.47
C PHE A 471 27.04 -22.29 19.08
N LYS A 472 26.01 -22.67 18.30
CA LYS A 472 26.16 -23.14 16.93
C LYS A 472 25.06 -22.57 16.06
N ARG A 473 25.42 -21.86 15.00
CA ARG A 473 24.53 -21.54 13.90
C ARG A 473 24.55 -22.68 12.88
N LEU A 474 23.39 -23.26 12.62
CA LEU A 474 23.22 -24.36 11.66
C LEU A 474 23.17 -23.88 10.20
N GLY A 475 22.81 -22.61 9.98
CA GLY A 475 22.64 -22.03 8.67
C GLY A 475 21.56 -20.95 8.66
N PHE A 476 21.07 -20.65 7.46
CA PHE A 476 20.06 -19.63 7.21
C PHE A 476 18.96 -20.16 6.32
N VAL A 477 17.75 -19.65 6.50
CA VAL A 477 16.56 -20.01 5.71
C VAL A 477 15.79 -18.78 5.27
N LEU A 478 15.07 -18.91 4.16
CA LEU A 478 14.02 -17.98 3.74
C LEU A 478 12.67 -18.66 3.93
N THR A 479 11.74 -18.00 4.60
CA THR A 479 10.40 -18.54 4.88
C THR A 479 9.37 -17.41 4.98
N ASP A 480 8.15 -17.74 5.43
CA ASP A 480 7.17 -16.73 5.83
C ASP A 480 7.54 -16.16 7.22
N TYR A 481 6.99 -14.99 7.56
CA TYR A 481 7.23 -14.37 8.87
C TYR A 481 6.78 -15.23 10.06
N THR A 482 5.71 -16.01 9.90
CA THR A 482 5.25 -16.97 10.91
C THR A 482 5.60 -18.37 10.46
N LEU A 483 6.28 -19.12 11.33
CA LEU A 483 6.74 -20.47 11.04
C LEU A 483 6.51 -21.39 12.24
N GLN A 484 6.66 -22.70 12.01
CA GLN A 484 6.85 -23.64 13.10
C GLN A 484 8.16 -24.39 12.94
N TYR A 485 8.74 -24.81 14.06
CA TYR A 485 9.98 -25.56 14.05
C TYR A 485 10.02 -26.67 15.08
N SER A 486 10.86 -27.67 14.86
CA SER A 486 11.16 -28.71 15.82
C SER A 486 12.59 -29.18 15.66
N SER A 487 13.16 -29.78 16.70
CA SER A 487 14.45 -30.43 16.62
C SER A 487 14.40 -31.84 17.22
N MET A 488 15.13 -32.75 16.61
CA MET A 488 15.45 -34.08 17.12
C MET A 488 16.95 -34.17 17.27
N ARG A 489 17.44 -34.78 18.34
CA ARG A 489 18.87 -34.91 18.64
C ARG A 489 19.15 -36.18 19.43
N ASP A 490 20.40 -36.61 19.36
CA ASP A 490 20.92 -37.66 20.23
C ASP A 490 21.71 -37.01 21.37
N LEU A 491 21.43 -37.44 22.59
CA LEU A 491 22.17 -37.06 23.79
C LEU A 491 23.33 -38.03 24.01
N VAL A 492 24.49 -37.46 24.30
CA VAL A 492 25.73 -38.20 24.57
C VAL A 492 26.15 -37.94 26.02
N LEU A 493 26.09 -39.00 26.82
CA LEU A 493 26.57 -39.00 28.20
C LEU A 493 28.09 -38.88 28.21
N ILE A 494 28.61 -37.78 28.78
CA ILE A 494 30.05 -37.53 28.88
C ILE A 494 30.62 -37.86 30.27
N ASP A 495 29.79 -38.00 31.30
CA ASP A 495 30.21 -38.45 32.63
C ASP A 495 29.81 -39.92 32.86
N PRO A 496 30.73 -40.81 33.28
CA PRO A 496 30.41 -42.22 33.52
C PRO A 496 29.48 -42.47 34.71
N ASN A 497 29.29 -41.48 35.60
CA ASN A 497 28.36 -41.57 36.72
C ASN A 497 26.96 -41.06 36.34
N ASP A 498 26.79 -40.57 35.12
CA ASP A 498 25.52 -40.10 34.62
C ASP A 498 24.61 -41.30 34.30
N GLY A 499 23.63 -41.50 35.18
CA GLY A 499 22.60 -42.52 35.04
C GLY A 499 21.39 -42.07 34.23
N TRP A 500 21.36 -40.84 33.73
CA TRP A 500 20.18 -40.26 33.10
C TRP A 500 19.96 -40.81 31.69
N THR A 501 19.04 -41.78 31.55
CA THR A 501 18.77 -42.44 30.26
C THR A 501 17.67 -41.77 29.43
N GLY A 502 17.19 -40.58 29.81
CA GLY A 502 15.99 -39.94 29.23
C GLY A 502 16.14 -39.26 27.85
N GLY A 503 17.18 -39.55 27.07
CA GLY A 503 17.84 -38.51 26.27
C GLY A 503 17.62 -38.37 24.75
N THR A 504 16.78 -39.11 24.04
CA THR A 504 16.44 -38.71 22.64
C THR A 504 15.31 -37.68 22.65
N GLY A 505 15.70 -36.42 22.87
CA GLY A 505 14.76 -35.30 22.92
C GLY A 505 14.33 -34.87 21.53
N THR A 506 13.24 -35.44 21.01
CA THR A 506 12.45 -34.76 19.98
C THR A 506 11.62 -33.68 20.66
N ILE A 507 11.66 -32.44 20.18
CA ILE A 507 10.60 -31.47 20.47
C ILE A 507 9.33 -32.05 19.81
N ALA A 508 8.56 -32.85 20.56
CA ALA A 508 7.51 -33.70 20.02
C ALA A 508 6.37 -32.91 19.37
N THR A 509 6.23 -31.63 19.74
CA THR A 509 5.26 -30.69 19.18
C THR A 509 6.00 -29.53 18.56
N PRO A 510 5.85 -29.27 17.25
CA PRO A 510 6.43 -28.09 16.62
C PRO A 510 6.10 -26.81 17.39
N GLU A 511 7.13 -26.05 17.70
CA GLU A 511 7.04 -24.78 18.40
C GLU A 511 6.75 -23.65 17.43
N THR A 512 6.07 -22.61 17.92
CA THR A 512 5.83 -21.42 17.11
C THR A 512 7.10 -20.60 17.04
N GLY A 513 7.48 -20.24 15.83
CA GLY A 513 8.62 -19.39 15.56
C GLY A 513 8.28 -18.20 14.69
N MET A 514 9.28 -17.35 14.48
CA MET A 514 9.19 -16.19 13.61
C MET A 514 10.43 -16.07 12.74
N GLY A 515 10.22 -15.72 11.47
CA GLY A 515 11.25 -15.28 10.56
C GLY A 515 11.69 -13.85 10.90
N VAL A 516 12.89 -13.48 10.46
CA VAL A 516 13.39 -12.11 10.57
C VAL A 516 12.52 -11.19 9.70
N ARG A 517 12.26 -9.97 10.20
CA ARG A 517 11.64 -8.85 9.47
C ARG A 517 12.51 -7.60 9.58
N ASN A 518 12.88 -6.96 8.46
CA ASN A 518 13.65 -5.71 8.38
C ASN A 518 14.89 -5.63 9.28
N GLN A 519 15.47 -6.78 9.67
CA GLN A 519 16.52 -6.90 10.70
C GLN A 519 16.19 -6.26 12.06
N ALA A 520 14.93 -5.87 12.27
CA ALA A 520 14.46 -5.24 13.49
C ALA A 520 12.93 -5.40 13.63
N ASP A 521 12.47 -5.59 14.85
CA ASP A 521 11.05 -5.59 15.19
C ASP A 521 10.67 -4.27 15.86
N THR A 522 9.37 -3.94 15.83
CA THR A 522 8.84 -2.71 16.44
C THR A 522 7.64 -3.04 17.33
N ASP A 523 7.63 -2.51 18.55
CA ASP A 523 6.46 -2.56 19.43
C ASP A 523 5.52 -1.35 19.28
N GLY A 524 5.73 -0.56 18.21
CA GLY A 524 5.05 0.71 17.95
C GLY A 524 5.72 1.95 18.56
N ASN A 525 6.66 1.79 19.52
CA ASN A 525 7.40 2.90 20.13
C ASN A 525 8.93 2.76 19.97
N TYR A 526 9.44 1.53 19.88
CA TYR A 526 10.87 1.24 19.78
C TYR A 526 11.15 0.20 18.70
N THR A 527 12.23 0.43 17.96
CA THR A 527 12.82 -0.53 17.04
C THR A 527 13.92 -1.29 17.76
N TYR A 528 13.85 -2.62 17.79
CA TYR A 528 14.81 -3.47 18.50
C TYR A 528 15.22 -4.68 17.65
N SER A 529 16.41 -5.22 17.89
CA SER A 529 16.82 -6.47 17.26
C SER A 529 16.16 -7.63 17.99
N PRO A 530 15.52 -8.58 17.30
CA PRO A 530 14.96 -9.77 17.93
C PRO A 530 16.05 -10.82 18.24
N MET A 531 17.32 -10.50 17.95
CA MET A 531 18.47 -11.22 18.50
C MET A 531 18.63 -10.90 19.97
N TYR A 532 18.51 -11.92 20.82
CA TYR A 532 18.81 -11.77 22.25
C TYR A 532 20.23 -12.24 22.54
N ASN A 533 20.81 -11.67 23.60
CA ASN A 533 22.15 -12.06 24.04
C ASN A 533 22.07 -13.34 24.88
N MET A 534 22.47 -14.48 24.30
CA MET A 534 22.62 -15.75 25.00
C MET A 534 24.09 -15.94 25.39
N ARG A 535 24.41 -15.64 26.66
CA ARG A 535 25.76 -15.81 27.23
C ARG A 535 26.87 -15.20 26.36
N GLY A 536 26.66 -13.98 25.87
CA GLY A 536 27.63 -13.26 25.03
C GLY A 536 27.52 -13.54 23.53
N LYS A 537 26.58 -14.38 23.10
CA LYS A 537 26.33 -14.69 21.68
C LYS A 537 24.97 -14.14 21.24
N PRO A 538 24.90 -13.41 20.10
CA PRO A 538 23.63 -12.99 19.55
C PRO A 538 22.90 -14.21 18.96
N MET A 539 21.76 -14.56 19.55
CA MET A 539 20.97 -15.71 19.17
C MET A 539 19.58 -15.27 18.75
N TRP A 540 19.09 -15.83 17.65
CA TRP A 540 17.73 -15.56 17.18
C TRP A 540 16.68 -16.27 18.04
N GLY A 541 15.76 -15.50 18.63
CA GLY A 541 14.68 -16.06 19.46
C GLY A 541 13.56 -16.74 18.66
N GLY A 542 13.33 -16.33 17.41
CA GLY A 542 12.20 -16.81 16.61
C GLY A 542 12.38 -18.22 16.05
N ALA A 543 13.59 -18.75 15.99
CA ALA A 543 13.86 -20.12 15.53
C ALA A 543 15.17 -20.67 16.13
N GLY A 544 15.52 -20.21 17.33
CA GLY A 544 16.68 -20.68 18.06
C GLY A 544 16.29 -21.67 19.14
N THR A 545 17.06 -22.74 19.32
CA THR A 545 16.81 -23.74 20.37
C THR A 545 17.92 -23.74 21.43
N VAL A 546 17.54 -23.58 22.70
CA VAL A 546 18.45 -23.76 23.83
C VAL A 546 18.23 -25.15 24.41
N TYR A 547 19.23 -26.01 24.30
CA TYR A 547 19.25 -27.30 24.99
C TYR A 547 19.78 -27.07 26.40
N GLY A 548 19.00 -27.45 27.41
CA GLY A 548 19.41 -27.35 28.80
C GLY A 548 18.84 -28.50 29.62
N ASN A 549 19.35 -28.63 30.83
CA ASN A 549 18.88 -29.62 31.77
C ASN A 549 17.48 -29.28 32.27
N ALA A 550 16.76 -30.28 32.77
CA ALA A 550 15.50 -30.07 33.46
C ALA A 550 15.68 -29.14 34.67
N LYS A 551 14.60 -28.47 35.08
CA LYS A 551 14.63 -27.54 36.22
C LYS A 551 14.12 -28.23 37.48
N LEU A 552 14.66 -27.86 38.64
CA LEU A 552 14.22 -28.40 39.93
C LEU A 552 13.89 -27.30 40.97
N PRO A 553 12.64 -27.19 41.44
CA PRO A 553 11.44 -27.82 40.88
C PRO A 553 11.20 -27.34 39.43
N ALA A 554 10.34 -28.07 38.70
CA ALA A 554 10.00 -27.74 37.30
C ALA A 554 9.46 -26.30 37.11
N SER A 555 8.91 -25.70 38.16
CA SER A 555 8.43 -24.31 38.19
C SER A 555 9.54 -23.26 38.34
N SER A 556 10.81 -23.65 38.42
CA SER A 556 11.91 -22.71 38.63
C SER A 556 12.08 -21.74 37.45
N ILE A 557 12.42 -20.50 37.78
CA ILE A 557 12.69 -19.41 36.85
C ILE A 557 14.09 -18.89 37.17
N CYS A 558 15.08 -19.29 36.37
CA CYS A 558 16.45 -18.80 36.48
C CYS A 558 16.70 -17.72 35.43
N ASP A 559 17.32 -16.62 35.86
CA ASP A 559 17.64 -15.50 34.98
C ASP A 559 18.88 -15.80 34.15
N TRP A 560 18.75 -15.77 32.82
CA TRP A 560 19.85 -16.01 31.88
C TRP A 560 21.01 -15.02 32.05
N ALA A 561 20.76 -13.82 32.58
CA ALA A 561 21.79 -12.80 32.82
C ALA A 561 22.81 -13.19 33.92
N GLN A 562 22.50 -14.18 34.75
CA GLN A 562 23.40 -14.70 35.79
C GLN A 562 24.47 -15.64 35.24
N LEU A 563 24.27 -16.20 34.04
CA LEU A 563 25.20 -17.16 33.45
C LEU A 563 26.44 -16.46 32.89
N PRO A 564 27.62 -17.06 33.00
CA PRO A 564 28.84 -16.49 32.45
C PRO A 564 28.79 -16.49 30.92
N ALA A 565 29.40 -15.48 30.31
CA ALA A 565 29.58 -15.44 28.86
C ALA A 565 30.45 -16.61 28.38
N VAL A 566 30.13 -17.15 27.20
CA VAL A 566 30.93 -18.18 26.53
C VAL A 566 31.90 -17.54 25.53
N PRO A 567 33.12 -18.09 25.37
CA PRO A 567 34.13 -17.56 24.46
C PRO A 567 33.63 -17.38 23.02
#